data_AF-A0A8B9EK27-F1
#
_entry.id   AF-A0A8B9EK27-F1
#
_cell.length_a   1.000
_cell.length_b   1.000
_cell.length_c   1.000
_cell.angle_alpha   90.00
_cell.angle_beta   90.00
_cell.angle_gamma   90.00
#
_symmetry.space_group_name_H-M   'P 1'
#
loop_
_entity.id
_entity.type
_entity.pdbx_description
1 polymer ?
#
loop_
_entity_poly.entity_id
_entity_poly.type
_entity_poly.pdbx_seq_one_letter_code
_entity_poly.pdbx_strand_id
1 'polypeptide(L)'
;MKLSKAQYDEIAQFLGHVQPTRQSLRKLKEKFPSQSQSTLLSIFSQEYQKQIKRTHAKHHTAEAAETYYQRYLNGVMKNAAAPVLLELANEVDFAPSLMARIVLERFLQEREQAIPSKTLINSMLRDPSQIPDGVLANQVYQCTVNDCCYGPLVDCIKHAIGHEHEVLLREMLLEKNLSFIAEDQLRAKGYDKTPDFILEVPVVFTQ
;
A
#
# COMPACT_ATOMS: atom_id res chain seq x y z
N MET A 1 24.40 7.05 7.29
CA MET A 1 24.91 6.00 8.21
C MET A 1 24.22 4.70 7.85
N LYS A 2 24.94 3.59 7.68
CA LYS A 2 24.33 2.29 7.34
C LYS A 2 23.68 1.71 8.61
N LEU A 3 22.39 1.38 8.53
CA LEU A 3 21.65 0.71 9.59
C LEU A 3 22.18 -0.72 9.74
N SER A 4 22.54 -1.15 10.96
CA SER A 4 22.95 -2.53 11.18
C SER A 4 21.73 -3.47 11.18
N LYS A 5 21.97 -4.77 10.93
CA LYS A 5 20.89 -5.77 10.99
C LYS A 5 20.22 -5.81 12.37
N ALA A 6 21.01 -5.75 13.44
CA ALA A 6 20.47 -5.73 14.80
C ALA A 6 19.57 -4.51 15.06
N GLN A 7 19.97 -3.32 14.57
CA GLN A 7 19.13 -2.12 14.67
C GLN A 7 17.84 -2.24 13.87
N TYR A 8 17.91 -2.83 12.68
CA TYR A 8 16.72 -3.14 11.88
C TYR A 8 15.77 -4.07 12.62
N ASP A 9 16.29 -5.19 13.14
CA ASP A 9 15.49 -6.22 13.81
C ASP A 9 14.80 -5.66 15.06
N GLU A 10 15.46 -4.79 15.82
CA GLU A 10 14.86 -4.09 16.97
C GLU A 10 13.68 -3.18 16.55
N ILE A 11 13.85 -2.41 15.47
CA ILE A 11 12.78 -1.55 14.94
C ILE A 11 11.60 -2.41 14.44
N ALA A 12 11.88 -3.48 13.71
CA ALA A 12 10.85 -4.38 13.18
C ALA A 12 10.09 -5.10 14.31
N GLN A 13 10.77 -5.54 15.36
CA GLN A 13 10.14 -6.13 16.52
C GLN A 13 9.23 -5.13 17.24
N PHE A 14 9.69 -3.88 17.42
CA PHE A 14 8.85 -2.84 17.99
C PHE A 14 7.59 -2.61 17.15
N LEU A 15 7.71 -2.55 15.83
CA LEU A 15 6.57 -2.40 14.91
C LEU A 15 5.55 -3.52 14.99
N GLY A 16 5.98 -4.75 15.28
CA GLY A 16 5.05 -5.87 15.51
C GLY A 16 4.09 -5.68 16.68
N HIS A 17 4.37 -4.74 17.60
CA HIS A 17 3.55 -4.45 18.78
C HIS A 17 2.79 -3.13 18.68
N VAL A 18 2.91 -2.39 17.57
CA VAL A 18 2.25 -1.11 17.38
C VAL A 18 1.24 -1.22 16.25
N GLN A 19 0.01 -0.76 16.48
CA GLN A 19 -0.99 -0.68 15.42
C GLN A 19 -0.45 0.08 14.21
N PRO A 20 -0.74 -0.29 12.97
CA PRO A 20 -0.13 0.32 11.81
C PRO A 20 -0.82 1.62 11.38
N THR A 21 -0.83 2.60 12.26
CA THR A 21 -1.45 3.91 12.04
C THR A 21 -0.39 4.99 11.85
N ARG A 22 -0.78 6.17 11.37
CA ARG A 22 0.12 7.35 11.30
C ARG A 22 0.73 7.71 12.66
N GLN A 23 0.07 7.38 13.77
CA GLN A 23 0.60 7.63 15.12
C GLN A 23 1.85 6.79 15.42
N SER A 24 2.03 5.67 14.72
CA SER A 24 3.13 4.73 14.95
C SER A 24 4.46 5.26 14.48
N LEU A 25 4.45 6.12 13.46
CA LEU A 25 5.63 6.86 13.02
C LEU A 25 6.12 7.84 14.09
N ARG A 26 5.21 8.46 14.83
CA ARG A 26 5.58 9.33 15.95
C ARG A 26 6.23 8.51 17.08
N LYS A 27 5.62 7.39 17.45
CA LYS A 27 6.17 6.45 18.45
C LYS A 27 7.55 5.91 18.02
N LEU A 28 7.73 5.59 16.74
CA LEU A 28 9.03 5.20 16.18
C LEU A 28 10.09 6.28 16.33
N LYS A 29 9.75 7.53 16.01
CA LYS A 29 10.68 8.66 16.11
C LYS A 29 11.10 8.94 17.56
N GLU A 30 10.16 8.81 18.49
CA GLU A 30 10.42 8.94 19.93
C GLU A 30 11.31 7.80 20.45
N LYS A 31 11.11 6.57 19.97
CA LYS A 31 11.87 5.38 20.39
C LYS A 31 13.26 5.28 19.75
N PHE A 32 13.40 5.71 18.49
CA PHE A 32 14.64 5.58 17.69
C PHE A 32 15.11 6.95 17.15
N PRO A 33 15.41 7.94 18.04
CA PRO A 33 15.73 9.31 17.61
C PRO A 33 17.04 9.43 16.85
N SER A 34 17.93 8.43 16.93
CA SER A 34 19.20 8.38 16.20
C SER A 34 19.04 8.05 14.72
N GLN A 35 17.87 7.54 14.30
CA GLN A 35 17.58 7.21 12.91
C GLN A 35 16.87 8.35 12.21
N SER A 36 17.17 8.51 10.91
CA SER A 36 16.47 9.52 10.12
C SER A 36 14.99 9.17 9.96
N GLN A 37 14.15 10.20 9.84
CA GLN A 37 12.72 10.00 9.61
C GLN A 37 12.44 9.19 8.33
N SER A 38 13.21 9.44 7.26
CA SER A 38 13.09 8.69 6.00
C SER A 38 13.40 7.20 6.16
N THR A 39 14.38 6.86 7.00
CA THR A 39 14.76 5.47 7.30
C THR A 39 13.65 4.78 8.08
N LEU A 40 13.13 5.40 9.14
CA LEU A 40 12.04 4.85 9.94
C LEU A 40 10.76 4.67 9.13
N LEU A 41 10.42 5.65 8.26
CA LEU A 41 9.31 5.56 7.32
C LEU A 41 9.46 4.37 6.36
N SER A 42 10.66 4.18 5.81
CA SER A 42 10.96 3.08 4.90
C SER A 42 10.79 1.72 5.59
N ILE A 43 11.33 1.55 6.79
CA ILE A 43 11.18 0.31 7.57
C ILE A 43 9.72 0.07 7.93
N PHE A 44 9.01 1.10 8.40
CA PHE A 44 7.58 1.04 8.70
C PHE A 44 6.77 0.57 7.50
N SER A 45 6.94 1.21 6.33
CA SER A 45 6.22 0.83 5.12
C SER A 45 6.51 -0.61 4.70
N GLN A 46 7.75 -1.09 4.87
CA GLN A 46 8.13 -2.46 4.52
C GLN A 46 7.51 -3.48 5.46
N GLU A 47 7.62 -3.28 6.78
CA GLU A 47 7.03 -4.19 7.77
C GLU A 47 5.51 -4.22 7.69
N TYR A 48 4.88 -3.05 7.51
CA TYR A 48 3.46 -2.99 7.29
C TYR A 48 3.03 -3.72 6.02
N GLN A 49 3.78 -3.57 4.93
CA GLN A 49 3.47 -4.31 3.70
C GLN A 49 3.60 -5.83 3.89
N LYS A 50 4.62 -6.30 4.62
CA LYS A 50 4.76 -7.72 4.97
C LYS A 50 3.59 -8.21 5.81
N GLN A 51 3.15 -7.45 6.81
CA GLN A 51 2.00 -7.79 7.64
C GLN A 51 0.74 -7.94 6.80
N ILE A 52 0.40 -6.94 5.99
CA ILE A 52 -0.79 -6.97 5.13
C ILE A 52 -0.72 -8.14 4.15
N LYS A 53 0.42 -8.43 3.53
CA LYS A 53 0.56 -9.60 2.64
C LYS A 53 0.29 -10.93 3.37
N ARG A 54 0.74 -11.08 4.62
CA ARG A 54 0.48 -12.28 5.44
C ARG A 54 -1.00 -12.43 5.80
N THR A 55 -1.68 -11.32 6.05
CA THR A 55 -3.09 -11.32 6.49
C THR A 55 -4.09 -11.12 5.34
N HIS A 56 -3.65 -10.79 4.14
CA HIS A 56 -4.52 -10.43 3.02
C HIS A 56 -5.61 -11.47 2.72
N ALA A 57 -5.22 -12.76 2.68
CA ALA A 57 -6.10 -13.86 2.31
C ALA A 57 -7.29 -14.02 3.26
N LYS A 58 -7.08 -13.82 4.58
CA LYS A 58 -8.17 -13.97 5.58
C LYS A 58 -9.24 -12.89 5.46
N HIS A 59 -8.92 -11.73 4.88
CA HIS A 59 -9.87 -10.62 4.73
C HIS A 59 -10.68 -10.67 3.43
N HIS A 60 -10.23 -11.42 2.43
CA HIS A 60 -10.84 -11.48 1.10
C HIS A 60 -11.74 -12.71 0.88
N THR A 61 -12.04 -13.48 1.93
CA THR A 61 -13.05 -14.54 1.82
C THR A 61 -14.44 -13.93 1.69
N ALA A 62 -15.37 -14.63 1.02
CA ALA A 62 -16.74 -14.16 0.86
C ALA A 62 -17.42 -13.93 2.22
N GLU A 63 -17.16 -14.81 3.20
CA GLU A 63 -17.65 -14.70 4.57
C GLU A 63 -17.10 -13.46 5.30
N ALA A 64 -15.80 -13.19 5.18
CA ALA A 64 -15.19 -12.02 5.79
C ALA A 64 -15.73 -10.73 5.16
N ALA A 65 -15.83 -10.69 3.83
CA ALA A 65 -16.38 -9.55 3.09
C ALA A 65 -17.83 -9.26 3.52
N GLU A 66 -18.67 -10.28 3.61
CA GLU A 66 -20.04 -10.14 4.09
C GLU A 66 -20.08 -9.66 5.54
N THR A 67 -19.25 -10.23 6.42
CA THR A 67 -19.15 -9.82 7.82
C THR A 67 -18.78 -8.34 7.94
N TYR A 68 -17.78 -7.88 7.20
CA TYR A 68 -17.39 -6.47 7.20
C TYR A 68 -18.48 -5.55 6.66
N TYR A 69 -19.18 -5.97 5.62
CA TYR A 69 -20.30 -5.22 5.07
C TYR A 69 -21.46 -5.08 6.07
N GLN A 70 -21.84 -6.17 6.75
CA GLN A 70 -22.88 -6.12 7.78
C GLN A 70 -22.47 -5.26 8.98
N ARG A 71 -21.21 -5.35 9.41
CA ARG A 71 -20.69 -4.49 10.49
C ARG A 71 -20.69 -3.02 10.10
N TYR A 72 -20.34 -2.71 8.84
CA TYR A 72 -20.42 -1.38 8.27
C TYR A 72 -21.85 -0.82 8.33
N LEU A 73 -22.83 -1.56 7.78
CA LEU A 73 -24.23 -1.16 7.78
C LEU A 73 -24.73 -0.88 9.20
N ASN A 74 -24.48 -1.80 10.14
CA ASN A 74 -24.85 -1.63 11.54
C ASN A 74 -24.19 -0.42 12.20
N GLY A 75 -22.92 -0.14 11.90
CA GLY A 75 -22.20 1.02 12.42
C GLY A 75 -22.78 2.33 11.90
N VAL A 76 -23.00 2.42 10.59
CA VAL A 76 -23.58 3.60 9.94
C VAL A 76 -25.01 3.85 10.39
N MET A 77 -25.83 2.80 10.57
CA MET A 77 -27.18 2.92 11.11
C MET A 77 -27.21 3.54 12.50
N LYS A 78 -26.19 3.28 13.34
CA LYS A 78 -26.06 3.90 14.67
C LYS A 78 -25.56 5.34 14.59
N ASN A 79 -24.56 5.60 13.75
CA ASN A 79 -24.01 6.93 13.55
C ASN A 79 -23.34 7.04 12.17
N ALA A 80 -24.03 7.65 11.21
CA ALA A 80 -23.52 7.82 9.85
C ALA A 80 -22.30 8.76 9.75
N ALA A 81 -22.07 9.61 10.76
CA ALA A 81 -20.93 10.53 10.79
C ALA A 81 -19.66 9.90 11.41
N ALA A 82 -19.77 8.77 12.11
CA ALA A 82 -18.64 8.08 12.71
C ALA A 82 -17.74 7.45 11.63
N PRO A 83 -16.41 7.35 11.82
CA PRO A 83 -15.47 6.78 10.85
C PRO A 83 -15.48 5.24 10.87
N VAL A 84 -16.66 4.62 10.67
CA VAL A 84 -16.93 3.19 10.85
C VAL A 84 -15.92 2.30 10.11
N LEU A 85 -15.63 2.58 8.83
CA LEU A 85 -14.71 1.72 8.06
C LEU A 85 -13.26 1.82 8.53
N LEU A 86 -12.84 3.02 8.96
CA LEU A 86 -11.50 3.25 9.49
C LEU A 86 -11.33 2.54 10.83
N GLU A 87 -12.34 2.63 11.71
CA GLU A 87 -12.36 1.89 12.99
C GLU A 87 -12.32 0.38 12.74
N LEU A 88 -13.16 -0.14 11.83
CA LEU A 88 -13.16 -1.55 11.47
C LEU A 88 -11.78 -2.02 11.00
N ALA A 89 -11.12 -1.25 10.13
CA ALA A 89 -9.80 -1.58 9.62
C ALA A 89 -8.75 -1.65 10.74
N ASN A 90 -8.77 -0.68 11.66
CA ASN A 90 -7.84 -0.64 12.80
C ASN A 90 -8.08 -1.80 13.77
N GLU A 91 -9.33 -2.18 14.02
CA GLU A 91 -9.66 -3.29 14.93
C GLU A 91 -9.16 -4.65 14.44
N VAL A 92 -9.13 -4.86 13.12
CA VAL A 92 -8.69 -6.13 12.53
C VAL A 92 -7.26 -6.10 11.98
N ASP A 93 -6.50 -5.05 12.33
CA ASP A 93 -5.13 -4.77 11.87
C ASP A 93 -4.98 -4.86 10.34
N PHE A 94 -5.89 -4.22 9.62
CA PHE A 94 -5.95 -4.20 8.17
C PHE A 94 -5.83 -2.78 7.59
N ALA A 95 -5.49 -2.69 6.31
CA ALA A 95 -5.32 -1.40 5.65
C ALA A 95 -6.66 -0.71 5.43
N PRO A 96 -6.84 0.55 5.88
CA PRO A 96 -8.10 1.27 5.69
C PRO A 96 -8.55 1.32 4.23
N SER A 97 -7.64 1.55 3.27
CA SER A 97 -8.01 1.61 1.84
C SER A 97 -8.44 0.23 1.31
N LEU A 98 -7.86 -0.86 1.81
CA LEU A 98 -8.26 -2.22 1.45
C LEU A 98 -9.58 -2.63 2.11
N MET A 99 -9.84 -2.20 3.35
CA MET A 99 -11.15 -2.38 3.99
C MET A 99 -12.25 -1.67 3.20
N ALA A 100 -12.00 -0.41 2.83
CA ALA A 100 -12.89 0.38 1.98
C ALA A 100 -13.15 -0.31 0.64
N ARG A 101 -12.11 -0.90 0.02
CA ARG A 101 -12.24 -1.68 -1.21
C ARG A 101 -13.21 -2.86 -1.05
N ILE A 102 -13.04 -3.66 0.01
CA ILE A 102 -13.88 -4.86 0.25
C ILE A 102 -15.36 -4.45 0.39
N VAL A 103 -15.63 -3.43 1.21
CA VAL A 103 -16.99 -2.95 1.45
C VAL A 103 -17.61 -2.33 0.19
N LEU A 104 -16.84 -1.54 -0.57
CA LEU A 104 -17.29 -0.95 -1.82
C LEU A 104 -17.61 -2.02 -2.87
N GLU A 105 -16.75 -3.04 -3.01
CA GLU A 105 -16.97 -4.16 -3.92
C GLU A 105 -18.27 -4.91 -3.57
N ARG A 106 -18.49 -5.20 -2.29
CA ARG A 106 -19.71 -5.88 -1.84
C ARG A 106 -20.98 -5.04 -2.00
N PHE A 107 -20.89 -3.73 -1.77
CA PHE A 107 -21.97 -2.76 -2.00
C PHE A 107 -22.40 -2.73 -3.47
N LEU A 108 -21.43 -2.67 -4.40
CA LEU A 108 -21.73 -2.68 -5.83
C LEU A 108 -22.33 -4.02 -6.29
N GLN A 109 -21.82 -5.14 -5.77
CA GLN A 109 -22.37 -6.47 -6.04
C GLN A 109 -23.85 -6.56 -5.62
N GLU A 110 -24.22 -6.01 -4.46
CA GLU A 110 -25.60 -5.98 -3.99
C GLU A 110 -26.52 -5.21 -4.94
N ARG A 111 -26.04 -4.04 -5.37
CA ARG A 111 -26.84 -3.09 -6.13
C ARG A 111 -27.00 -3.50 -7.59
N GLU A 112 -25.93 -3.96 -8.22
CA GLU A 112 -25.91 -4.27 -9.66
C GLU A 112 -26.19 -5.75 -9.94
N GLN A 113 -26.28 -6.60 -8.90
CA GLN A 113 -26.41 -8.06 -9.02
C GLN A 113 -25.33 -8.69 -9.91
N ALA A 114 -24.18 -8.03 -10.02
CA ALA A 114 -23.07 -8.41 -10.90
C ALA A 114 -21.73 -8.15 -10.21
N ILE A 115 -20.69 -8.82 -10.68
CA ILE A 115 -19.33 -8.61 -10.17
C ILE A 115 -18.79 -7.30 -10.77
N PRO A 116 -18.51 -6.26 -9.94
CA PRO A 116 -17.98 -5.00 -10.43
C PRO A 116 -16.59 -5.18 -11.02
N SER A 117 -16.28 -4.44 -12.09
CA SER A 117 -14.94 -4.48 -12.67
C SER A 117 -13.90 -3.85 -11.73
N LYS A 118 -12.67 -4.38 -11.74
CA LYS A 118 -11.55 -3.81 -10.97
C LYS A 118 -11.29 -2.34 -11.33
N THR A 119 -11.48 -1.98 -12.59
CA THR A 119 -11.30 -0.61 -13.10
C THR A 119 -12.27 0.36 -12.45
N LEU A 120 -13.55 -0.02 -12.34
CA LEU A 120 -14.59 0.78 -11.71
C LEU A 120 -14.32 0.98 -10.21
N ILE A 121 -13.98 -0.10 -9.49
CA ILE A 121 -13.62 -0.01 -8.07
C ILE A 121 -12.45 0.95 -7.88
N ASN A 122 -11.40 0.81 -8.70
CA ASN A 122 -10.22 1.66 -8.61
C ASN A 122 -10.53 3.13 -8.94
N SER A 123 -11.44 3.42 -9.86
CA SER A 123 -11.85 4.80 -10.15
C SER A 123 -12.57 5.42 -8.97
N MET A 124 -13.49 4.70 -8.34
CA MET A 124 -14.23 5.15 -7.15
C MET A 124 -13.36 5.27 -5.89
N LEU A 125 -12.33 4.42 -5.72
CA LEU A 125 -11.37 4.58 -4.62
C LEU A 125 -10.47 5.81 -4.81
N ARG A 126 -10.14 6.16 -6.07
CA ARG A 126 -9.38 7.38 -6.39
C ARG A 126 -10.23 8.63 -6.28
N ASP A 127 -11.49 8.53 -6.68
CA ASP A 127 -12.48 9.61 -6.65
C ASP A 127 -13.78 9.12 -5.99
N PRO A 128 -13.86 9.21 -4.64
CA PRO A 128 -15.03 8.76 -3.88
C PRO A 128 -16.33 9.50 -4.24
N SER A 129 -16.26 10.65 -4.92
CA SER A 129 -17.46 11.37 -5.35
C SER A 129 -18.29 10.61 -6.41
N GLN A 130 -17.67 9.62 -7.07
CA GLN A 130 -18.35 8.73 -8.02
C GLN A 130 -19.23 7.69 -7.32
N ILE A 131 -19.08 7.50 -6.01
CA ILE A 131 -19.89 6.55 -5.23
C ILE A 131 -21.26 7.18 -4.97
N PRO A 132 -22.37 6.56 -5.42
CA PRO A 132 -23.68 7.20 -5.32
C PRO A 132 -24.22 7.31 -3.89
N ASP A 133 -23.77 6.44 -2.98
CA ASP A 133 -24.09 6.54 -1.56
C ASP A 133 -23.14 7.52 -0.88
N GLY A 134 -23.66 8.69 -0.49
CA GLY A 134 -22.84 9.77 0.08
C GLY A 134 -22.17 9.41 1.41
N VAL A 135 -22.77 8.51 2.19
CA VAL A 135 -22.17 8.04 3.44
C VAL A 135 -20.95 7.15 3.14
N LEU A 136 -21.12 6.16 2.27
CA LEU A 136 -20.03 5.28 1.82
C LEU A 136 -18.93 6.09 1.13
N ALA A 137 -19.28 7.07 0.30
CA ALA A 137 -18.32 7.99 -0.32
C ALA A 137 -17.42 8.66 0.73
N ASN A 138 -18.02 9.22 1.79
CA ASN A 138 -17.28 9.84 2.88
C ASN A 138 -16.42 8.83 3.66
N GLN A 139 -16.91 7.61 3.89
CA GLN A 139 -16.16 6.55 4.57
C GLN A 139 -14.95 6.10 3.76
N VAL A 140 -15.11 5.90 2.45
CA VAL A 140 -14.04 5.56 1.52
C VAL A 140 -13.00 6.68 1.46
N TYR A 141 -13.45 7.95 1.43
CA TYR A 141 -12.57 9.11 1.49
C TYR A 141 -11.75 9.13 2.79
N GLN A 142 -12.38 8.92 3.95
CA GLN A 142 -11.68 8.89 5.24
C GLN A 142 -10.65 7.77 5.30
N CYS A 143 -11.00 6.55 4.85
CA CYS A 143 -10.04 5.46 4.74
C CYS A 143 -8.86 5.83 3.84
N THR A 144 -9.13 6.41 2.67
CA THR A 144 -8.12 6.81 1.69
C THR A 144 -7.14 7.85 2.25
N VAL A 145 -7.64 8.88 2.92
CA VAL A 145 -6.81 9.95 3.49
C VAL A 145 -6.04 9.49 4.72
N ASN A 146 -6.56 8.53 5.49
CA ASN A 146 -5.91 8.02 6.70
C ASN A 146 -4.99 6.82 6.45
N ASP A 147 -5.08 6.16 5.28
CA ASP A 147 -4.15 5.10 4.92
C ASP A 147 -2.74 5.67 4.74
N CYS A 148 -1.78 5.04 5.42
CA CYS A 148 -0.39 5.48 5.44
C CYS A 148 0.48 4.78 4.38
N CYS A 149 -0.02 3.72 3.73
CA CYS A 149 0.81 2.87 2.87
C CYS A 149 0.14 2.37 1.59
N TYR A 150 -1.19 2.22 1.56
CA TYR A 150 -1.97 1.67 0.45
C TYR A 150 -3.04 2.65 -0.08
N GLY A 151 -2.99 3.91 0.35
CA GLY A 151 -3.85 4.95 -0.21
C GLY A 151 -3.34 5.43 -1.59
N PRO A 152 -4.23 5.88 -2.50
CA PRO A 152 -3.87 6.43 -3.81
C PRO A 152 -2.73 7.45 -3.80
N LEU A 153 -2.71 8.37 -2.82
CA LEU A 153 -1.63 9.35 -2.69
C LEU A 153 -0.27 8.69 -2.44
N VAL A 154 -0.24 7.71 -1.55
CA VAL A 154 1.00 7.01 -1.19
C VAL A 154 1.49 6.16 -2.36
N ASP A 155 0.57 5.55 -3.10
CA ASP A 155 0.89 4.83 -4.33
C ASP A 155 1.49 5.75 -5.40
N CYS A 156 0.93 6.96 -5.58
CA CYS A 156 1.50 7.97 -6.47
C CYS A 156 2.92 8.37 -6.04
N ILE A 157 3.15 8.60 -4.75
CA ILE A 157 4.47 8.93 -4.20
C ILE A 157 5.47 7.79 -4.46
N LYS A 158 5.08 6.53 -4.18
CA LYS A 158 5.93 5.36 -4.42
C LYS A 158 6.29 5.20 -5.89
N HIS A 159 5.32 5.40 -6.78
CA HIS A 159 5.55 5.32 -8.22
C HIS A 159 6.51 6.41 -8.71
N ALA A 160 6.31 7.66 -8.26
CA ALA A 160 7.20 8.76 -8.62
C ALA A 160 8.64 8.54 -8.13
N ILE A 161 8.81 8.10 -6.88
CA ILE A 161 10.13 7.77 -6.32
C ILE A 161 10.79 6.61 -7.07
N GLY A 162 10.03 5.55 -7.40
CA GLY A 162 10.54 4.42 -8.18
C GLY A 162 11.05 4.87 -9.54
N HIS A 163 10.25 5.66 -10.26
CA HIS A 163 10.63 6.20 -11.56
C HIS A 163 11.87 7.12 -11.48
N GLU A 164 11.95 8.01 -10.48
CA GLU A 164 13.14 8.84 -10.27
C GLU A 164 14.40 7.97 -10.03
N HIS A 165 14.26 6.89 -9.26
CA HIS A 165 15.38 5.98 -9.02
C HIS A 165 15.82 5.22 -10.27
N GLU A 166 14.88 4.81 -11.12
CA GLU A 166 15.18 4.20 -12.42
C GLU A 166 15.92 5.16 -13.35
N VAL A 167 15.54 6.44 -13.37
CA VAL A 167 16.23 7.49 -14.13
C VAL A 167 17.66 7.67 -13.64
N LEU A 168 17.87 7.81 -12.32
CA LEU A 168 19.20 7.94 -11.73
C LEU A 168 20.08 6.71 -12.03
N LEU A 169 19.51 5.50 -11.90
CA LEU A 169 20.23 4.27 -12.20
C LEU A 169 20.66 4.20 -13.67
N ARG A 170 19.78 4.63 -14.58
CA ARG A 170 20.09 4.75 -16.01
C ARG A 170 21.27 5.69 -16.26
N GLU A 171 21.24 6.88 -15.65
CA GLU A 171 22.32 7.87 -15.78
C GLU A 171 23.65 7.28 -15.29
N MET A 172 23.66 6.62 -14.13
CA MET A 172 24.85 5.96 -13.59
C MET A 172 25.40 4.87 -14.52
N LEU A 173 24.54 4.08 -15.17
CA LEU A 173 24.96 3.06 -16.13
C LEU A 173 25.61 3.70 -17.37
N LEU A 174 25.03 4.78 -17.88
CA LEU A 174 25.56 5.54 -19.02
C LEU A 174 26.89 6.21 -18.68
N GLU A 175 27.01 6.86 -17.53
CA GLU A 175 28.25 7.47 -17.04
C GLU A 175 29.40 6.45 -16.92
N LYS A 176 29.06 5.22 -16.53
CA LYS A 176 30.02 4.11 -16.43
C LYS A 176 30.27 3.39 -17.76
N ASN A 177 29.66 3.84 -18.85
CA ASN A 177 29.71 3.20 -20.17
C ASN A 177 29.33 1.71 -20.14
N LEU A 178 28.35 1.35 -19.30
CA LEU A 178 27.83 -0.01 -19.23
C LEU A 178 26.70 -0.17 -20.24
N SER A 179 26.78 -1.23 -21.05
CA SER A 179 25.74 -1.55 -22.04
C SER A 179 24.57 -2.27 -21.36
N PHE A 180 23.34 -1.82 -21.61
CA PHE A 180 22.14 -2.36 -20.98
C PHE A 180 20.91 -2.27 -21.87
N ILE A 181 19.93 -3.14 -21.61
CA ILE A 181 18.59 -3.14 -22.19
C ILE A 181 17.61 -2.67 -21.10
N ALA A 182 16.82 -1.63 -21.40
CA ALA A 182 15.82 -1.09 -20.49
C ALA A 182 14.50 -1.87 -20.52
N GLU A 183 13.67 -1.70 -19.49
CA GLU A 183 12.40 -2.40 -19.30
C GLU A 183 11.46 -2.35 -20.53
N ASP A 184 11.30 -1.18 -21.13
CA ASP A 184 10.44 -0.93 -22.29
C ASP A 184 10.88 -1.74 -23.51
N GLN A 185 12.19 -1.84 -23.73
CA GLN A 185 12.77 -2.65 -24.79
C GLN A 185 12.58 -4.15 -24.53
N LEU A 186 12.68 -4.59 -23.27
CA LEU A 186 12.40 -5.99 -22.90
C LEU A 186 10.94 -6.33 -23.14
N ARG A 187 10.02 -5.42 -22.78
CA ARG A 187 8.59 -5.59 -23.04
C ARG A 187 8.30 -5.66 -24.54
N ALA A 188 8.92 -4.80 -25.35
CA ALA A 188 8.79 -4.83 -26.82
C ALA A 188 9.34 -6.12 -27.44
N LYS A 189 10.37 -6.72 -26.83
CA LYS A 189 10.95 -8.02 -27.23
C LYS A 189 10.13 -9.23 -26.74
N GLY A 190 9.05 -9.02 -25.99
CA GLY A 190 8.15 -10.08 -25.53
C GLY A 190 8.66 -10.86 -24.31
N TYR A 191 9.54 -10.27 -23.48
CA TYR A 191 9.96 -10.91 -22.24
C TYR A 191 8.83 -10.88 -21.20
N ASP A 192 8.53 -12.03 -20.60
CA ASP A 192 7.53 -12.15 -19.52
C ASP A 192 7.97 -11.49 -18.21
N LYS A 193 9.29 -11.33 -18.01
CA LYS A 193 9.88 -10.64 -16.86
C LYS A 193 10.73 -9.49 -17.37
N THR A 194 10.45 -8.31 -16.87
CA THR A 194 11.11 -7.08 -17.28
C THR A 194 11.74 -6.43 -16.05
N PRO A 195 12.97 -6.83 -15.66
CA PRO A 195 13.74 -6.03 -14.70
C PRO A 195 14.00 -4.64 -15.27
N ASP A 196 14.24 -3.66 -14.41
CA ASP A 196 14.42 -2.24 -14.81
C ASP A 196 15.53 -2.10 -15.86
N PHE A 197 16.65 -2.80 -15.67
CA PHE A 197 17.76 -2.88 -16.61
C PHE A 197 18.39 -4.29 -16.63
N ILE A 198 18.70 -4.80 -17.83
CA ILE A 198 19.54 -5.99 -18.04
C ILE A 198 20.86 -5.54 -18.64
N LEU A 199 21.98 -5.82 -17.96
CA LEU A 199 23.30 -5.59 -18.53
C LEU A 199 23.53 -6.55 -19.70
N GLU A 200 23.94 -6.02 -20.85
CA GLU A 200 24.23 -6.84 -22.03
C GLU A 200 25.57 -7.58 -21.88
N VAL A 201 26.49 -6.98 -21.12
CA VAL A 201 27.79 -7.58 -20.81
C VAL A 201 27.83 -7.95 -19.33
N PRO A 202 28.08 -9.22 -18.98
CA PRO A 202 28.24 -9.65 -17.59
C PRO A 202 29.39 -8.91 -16.90
N VAL A 203 29.18 -8.47 -15.66
CA VAL A 203 30.21 -7.86 -14.83
C VAL A 203 30.73 -8.89 -13.84
N VAL A 204 32.05 -9.09 -13.80
CA VAL A 204 32.70 -9.94 -12.80
C VAL A 204 33.05 -9.10 -11.59
N PHE A 205 32.54 -9.48 -10.41
CA PHE A 205 32.95 -8.90 -9.14
C PHE A 205 34.11 -9.72 -8.58
N THR A 206 35.31 -9.13 -8.51
CA THR A 206 36.41 -9.68 -7.71
C THR A 206 36.17 -9.32 -6.25
N GLN A 207 35.97 -10.33 -5.39
CA GLN A 207 35.92 -10.16 -3.93
C GLN A 207 37.31 -9.95 -3.34
#